data_AF-A0A059WVW8-F1
#
_entry.id   AF-A0A059WVW8-F1
#
_cell.length_a   1.000
_cell.length_b   1.000
_cell.length_c   1.000
_cell.angle_alpha   90.00
_cell.angle_beta   90.00
_cell.angle_gamma   90.00
#
_symmetry.space_group_name_H-M   'P 1'
#
loop_
_entity.id
_entity.type
_entity.pdbx_description
1 polymer ?
#
loop_
_entity_poly.entity_id
_entity_poly.type
_entity_poly.pdbx_seq_one_letter_code
_entity_poly.pdbx_strand_id
1 'polypeptide(L)'
;MRNRRAIVFDYSITRDKAQQRITASGYLTDTTITGMKGRIWIDRENFRVLRVESAATEIPETFPIRSANRTIDYDWVTIADEKYLLPSLSDVRLTSREKSQLFETRNVIRFKDYQKYGTEVIISDDDEEVKEDKP
;
A
#
# COMPACT_ATOMS: atom_id res chain seq x y z
N MET A 1 -5.08 -15.10 -5.77
CA MET A 1 -6.23 -14.87 -6.68
C MET A 1 -6.93 -16.16 -7.14
N ARG A 2 -6.98 -17.22 -6.33
CA ARG A 2 -7.60 -18.47 -6.80
C ARG A 2 -9.14 -18.38 -6.60
N ASN A 3 -9.90 -18.52 -7.70
CA ASN A 3 -11.36 -18.71 -7.76
C ASN A 3 -12.32 -17.53 -7.47
N ARG A 4 -11.89 -16.27 -7.41
CA ARG A 4 -12.83 -15.13 -7.30
C ARG A 4 -13.03 -14.42 -8.64
N ARG A 5 -14.30 -14.21 -9.00
CA ARG A 5 -14.66 -13.42 -10.19
C ARG A 5 -14.41 -11.95 -9.90
N ALA A 6 -13.60 -11.31 -10.73
CA ALA A 6 -13.24 -9.91 -10.59
C ALA A 6 -13.74 -9.06 -11.76
N ILE A 7 -14.14 -7.82 -11.48
CA ILE A 7 -14.19 -6.75 -12.46
C ILE A 7 -12.79 -6.12 -12.51
N VAL A 8 -12.33 -5.82 -13.71
CA VAL A 8 -11.00 -5.28 -13.94
C VAL A 8 -11.12 -3.88 -14.51
N PHE A 9 -10.49 -2.91 -13.84
CA PHE A 9 -10.43 -1.53 -14.29
C PHE A 9 -9.00 -1.18 -14.67
N ASP A 10 -8.80 -0.73 -15.90
CA ASP A 10 -7.56 -0.11 -16.33
C ASP A 10 -7.62 1.40 -16.06
N TYR A 11 -6.52 1.98 -15.58
CA TYR A 11 -6.41 3.42 -15.36
C TYR A 11 -5.09 3.97 -15.90
N SER A 12 -5.11 5.25 -16.24
CA SER A 12 -3.92 6.03 -16.57
C SER A 12 -4.12 7.45 -16.06
N ILE A 13 -3.11 7.95 -15.35
CA ILE A 13 -3.08 9.27 -14.74
C ILE A 13 -1.80 9.96 -15.20
N THR A 14 -1.96 11.12 -15.81
CA THR A 14 -0.85 11.94 -16.31
C THR A 14 0.00 12.48 -15.16
N ARG A 15 1.27 12.79 -15.45
CA ARG A 15 2.26 13.27 -14.46
C ARG A 15 1.78 14.44 -13.60
N ASP A 16 1.06 15.39 -14.19
CA ASP A 16 0.51 16.58 -13.50
C ASP A 16 -0.55 16.23 -12.45
N LYS A 17 -1.21 15.07 -12.58
CA LYS A 17 -2.31 14.63 -11.70
C LYS A 17 -1.95 13.48 -10.77
N ALA A 18 -0.95 12.67 -11.13
CA ALA A 18 -0.65 11.43 -10.43
C ALA A 18 -0.06 11.62 -9.03
N GLN A 19 0.61 12.75 -8.77
CA GLN A 19 1.38 13.03 -7.54
C GLN A 19 2.33 11.89 -7.11
N GLN A 20 2.64 10.94 -8.02
CA GLN A 20 3.47 9.79 -7.72
C GLN A 20 4.91 10.23 -7.63
N ARG A 21 5.52 10.05 -6.45
CA ARG A 21 6.95 10.30 -6.24
C ARG A 21 7.70 8.97 -6.29
N ILE A 22 8.71 8.90 -7.14
CA ILE A 22 9.68 7.80 -7.14
C ILE A 22 11.05 8.32 -6.66
N THR A 23 11.76 7.51 -5.91
CA THR A 23 13.07 7.84 -5.33
C THR A 23 14.13 6.90 -5.91
N ALA A 24 15.23 7.46 -6.40
CA ALA A 24 16.36 6.68 -6.87
C ALA A 24 17.10 6.05 -5.67
N SER A 25 17.40 4.76 -5.76
CA SER A 25 18.25 4.09 -4.77
C SER A 25 19.68 4.65 -4.85
N GLY A 26 20.25 5.05 -3.70
CA GLY A 26 21.64 5.53 -3.60
C GLY A 26 21.79 6.98 -3.15
N TYR A 27 20.82 7.85 -3.46
CA TYR A 27 20.76 9.24 -2.98
C TYR A 27 19.34 9.52 -2.48
N LEU A 28 19.15 9.63 -1.16
CA LEU A 28 17.84 9.82 -0.52
C LEU A 28 17.07 11.07 -1.01
N THR A 29 17.74 11.98 -1.72
CA THR A 29 17.20 13.25 -2.22
C THR A 29 16.80 13.23 -3.70
N ASP A 30 17.27 12.25 -4.50
CA ASP A 30 16.98 12.23 -5.93
C ASP A 30 15.60 11.60 -6.19
N THR A 31 14.63 12.47 -6.40
CA THR A 31 13.22 12.12 -6.53
C THR A 31 12.60 12.82 -7.71
N THR A 32 11.63 12.17 -8.35
CA THR A 32 10.86 12.79 -9.43
C THR A 32 9.38 12.43 -9.34
N ILE A 33 8.55 13.32 -9.91
CA ILE A 33 7.12 13.06 -10.11
C ILE A 33 6.92 12.42 -11.46
N THR A 34 6.16 11.33 -11.50
CA THR A 34 5.84 10.58 -12.71
C THR A 34 4.34 10.50 -12.90
N GLY A 35 3.91 10.21 -14.13
CA GLY A 35 2.58 9.68 -14.33
C GLY A 35 2.48 8.25 -13.78
N MET A 36 1.29 7.68 -13.84
CA MET A 36 1.08 6.27 -13.52
C MET A 36 0.03 5.65 -14.42
N LYS A 37 0.16 4.37 -14.69
CA LYS A 37 -0.91 3.55 -15.26
C LYS A 37 -0.98 2.23 -14.54
N GLY A 38 -2.11 1.56 -14.62
CA GLY A 38 -2.24 0.28 -13.95
C GLY A 38 -3.61 -0.31 -14.06
N ARG A 39 -3.83 -1.31 -13.20
CA ARG A 39 -5.03 -2.12 -13.21
C ARG A 39 -5.46 -2.44 -11.79
N ILE A 40 -6.76 -2.43 -11.56
CA ILE A 40 -7.38 -2.77 -10.28
C ILE A 40 -8.34 -3.92 -10.50
N TRP A 41 -8.19 -4.98 -9.71
CA TRP A 41 -9.12 -6.11 -9.67
C TRP A 41 -10.04 -5.92 -8.48
N ILE A 42 -11.34 -5.85 -8.75
CA ILE A 42 -12.39 -5.65 -7.74
C ILE A 42 -13.27 -6.89 -7.72
N ASP A 43 -13.47 -7.47 -6.54
CA ASP A 43 -14.38 -8.60 -6.31
C ASP A 43 -15.81 -8.23 -6.75
N ARG A 44 -16.43 -9.09 -7.56
CA ARG A 44 -17.79 -8.87 -8.08
C ARG A 44 -18.89 -8.93 -7.03
N GLU A 45 -18.67 -9.63 -5.92
CA GLU A 45 -19.71 -9.92 -4.94
C GLU A 45 -19.75 -8.89 -3.81
N ASN A 46 -18.58 -8.41 -3.38
CA ASN A 46 -18.45 -7.53 -2.20
C ASN A 46 -17.70 -6.21 -2.49
N PHE A 47 -17.34 -5.96 -3.75
CA PHE A 47 -16.70 -4.73 -4.21
C PHE A 47 -15.37 -4.40 -3.53
N ARG A 48 -14.69 -5.39 -2.97
CA ARG A 48 -13.37 -5.21 -2.35
C ARG A 48 -12.24 -5.36 -3.39
N VAL A 49 -11.15 -4.62 -3.19
CA VAL A 49 -9.97 -4.68 -4.07
C VAL A 49 -9.16 -5.94 -3.79
N LEU A 50 -8.97 -6.77 -4.81
CA LEU A 50 -8.22 -8.03 -4.74
C LEU A 50 -6.76 -7.86 -5.17
N ARG A 51 -6.47 -6.91 -6.06
CA ARG A 51 -5.11 -6.59 -6.52
C ARG A 51 -5.05 -5.19 -7.09
N VAL A 52 -3.89 -4.57 -6.92
CA VAL A 52 -3.52 -3.32 -7.56
C VAL A 52 -2.19 -3.51 -8.27
N GLU A 53 -2.18 -3.23 -9.56
CA GLU A 53 -0.96 -3.05 -10.34
C GLU A 53 -0.80 -1.59 -10.71
N SER A 54 0.44 -1.12 -10.70
CA SER A 54 0.81 0.24 -11.08
C SER A 54 2.21 0.27 -11.69
N ALA A 55 2.39 1.04 -12.75
CA ALA A 55 3.66 1.31 -13.39
C ALA A 55 3.82 2.83 -13.56
N ALA A 56 5.00 3.35 -13.22
CA ALA A 56 5.35 4.74 -13.48
C ALA A 56 5.38 5.00 -14.99
N THR A 57 4.81 6.13 -15.42
CA THR A 57 4.85 6.64 -16.80
C THR A 57 5.49 8.01 -16.82
N GLU A 58 5.90 8.50 -18.00
CA GLU A 58 6.47 9.86 -18.12
C GLU A 58 7.68 10.08 -17.19
N ILE A 59 8.49 9.03 -16.98
CA ILE A 59 9.71 9.12 -16.18
C ILE A 59 10.72 9.99 -16.95
N PRO A 60 11.26 11.07 -16.36
CA PRO A 60 12.20 11.94 -17.05
C PRO A 60 13.44 11.19 -17.51
N GLU A 61 13.92 11.47 -18.72
CA GLU A 61 15.10 10.79 -19.28
C GLU A 61 16.39 11.06 -18.51
N THR A 62 16.46 12.17 -17.79
CA THR A 62 17.56 12.54 -16.91
C THR A 62 17.57 11.76 -15.59
N PHE A 63 16.45 11.14 -15.22
CA PHE A 63 16.31 10.41 -13.95
C PHE A 63 16.89 8.99 -14.08
N PRO A 64 17.63 8.47 -13.08
CA PRO A 64 18.29 7.16 -13.21
C PRO A 64 17.33 5.98 -13.36
N ILE A 65 16.15 6.00 -12.70
CA ILE A 65 15.15 4.94 -12.84
C ILE A 65 14.52 4.99 -14.25
N ARG A 66 14.40 3.83 -14.89
CA ARG A 66 13.83 3.62 -16.23
C ARG A 66 12.48 2.92 -16.20
N SER A 67 12.23 2.12 -15.17
CA SER A 67 10.91 1.57 -14.91
C SER A 67 10.71 1.38 -13.42
N ALA A 68 9.49 1.64 -12.97
CA ALA A 68 9.06 1.38 -11.60
C ALA A 68 7.69 0.71 -11.65
N ASN A 69 7.65 -0.58 -11.34
CA ASN A 69 6.46 -1.41 -11.36
C ASN A 69 6.15 -1.88 -9.94
N ARG A 70 4.88 -1.91 -9.59
CA ARG A 70 4.41 -2.39 -8.30
C ARG A 70 3.15 -3.21 -8.45
N THR A 71 3.09 -4.29 -7.70
CA THR A 71 1.91 -5.14 -7.53
C THR A 71 1.64 -5.31 -6.05
N ILE A 72 0.39 -5.16 -5.61
CA ILE A 72 -0.08 -5.63 -4.31
C ILE A 72 -1.21 -6.62 -4.54
N ASP A 73 -1.09 -7.82 -3.97
CA ASP A 73 -2.19 -8.77 -3.87
C ASP A 73 -2.83 -8.69 -2.48
N TYR A 74 -4.16 -8.80 -2.44
CA TYR A 74 -4.93 -8.88 -1.21
C TYR A 74 -5.52 -10.28 -1.06
N ASP A 75 -5.57 -10.77 0.17
CA ASP A 75 -6.22 -12.04 0.49
C ASP A 75 -6.96 -11.98 1.82
N TRP A 76 -7.91 -12.89 1.99
CA TRP A 76 -8.70 -12.97 3.21
C TRP A 76 -7.87 -13.57 4.33
N VAL A 77 -7.78 -12.83 5.42
CA VAL A 77 -7.11 -13.22 6.65
C VAL A 77 -8.15 -13.23 7.75
N THR A 78 -8.19 -14.32 8.51
CA THR A 78 -9.00 -14.40 9.74
C THR A 78 -8.17 -13.91 10.90
N ILE A 79 -8.67 -12.92 11.65
CA ILE A 79 -8.06 -12.43 12.89
C ILE A 79 -9.13 -12.57 13.97
N ALA A 80 -8.84 -13.36 15.01
CA ALA A 80 -9.85 -13.89 15.93
C ALA A 80 -10.99 -14.58 15.14
N ASP A 81 -12.22 -14.09 15.24
CA ASP A 81 -13.40 -14.67 14.55
C ASP A 81 -13.88 -13.83 13.36
N GLU A 82 -13.13 -12.79 12.98
CA GLU A 82 -13.50 -11.88 11.89
C GLU A 82 -12.58 -12.01 10.67
N LYS A 83 -13.16 -11.89 9.48
CA LYS A 83 -12.44 -11.94 8.20
C LYS A 83 -12.15 -10.55 7.68
N TYR A 84 -10.89 -10.30 7.37
CA TYR A 84 -10.39 -9.05 6.82
C TYR A 84 -9.73 -9.32 5.47
N LEU A 85 -9.95 -8.43 4.49
CA LEU A 85 -9.21 -8.45 3.24
C LEU A 85 -7.98 -7.56 3.39
N LEU A 86 -6.81 -8.17 3.50
CA LEU A 86 -5.56 -7.48 3.82
C LEU A 86 -4.49 -7.78 2.75
N PRO A 87 -3.46 -6.92 2.61
CA PRO A 87 -2.33 -7.24 1.75
C PRO A 87 -1.74 -8.61 2.09
N SER A 88 -1.40 -9.40 1.10
CA SER A 88 -0.74 -10.71 1.28
C SER A 88 0.64 -10.74 0.62
N LEU A 89 0.80 -10.00 -0.47
CA LEU A 89 2.06 -9.85 -1.20
C LEU A 89 2.18 -8.42 -1.72
N SER A 90 3.37 -7.84 -1.60
CA SER A 90 3.79 -6.66 -2.38
C SER A 90 5.06 -7.01 -3.15
N ASP A 91 5.08 -6.76 -4.45
CA ASP A 91 6.25 -6.93 -5.33
C ASP A 91 6.51 -5.60 -6.03
N VAL A 92 7.68 -5.01 -5.77
CA VAL A 92 8.15 -3.77 -6.39
C VAL A 92 9.40 -4.08 -7.20
N ARG A 93 9.40 -3.68 -8.46
CA ARG A 93 10.55 -3.80 -9.36
C ARG A 93 10.95 -2.44 -9.88
N LEU A 94 12.21 -2.09 -9.68
CA LEU A 94 12.80 -0.88 -10.23
C LEU A 94 13.95 -1.27 -11.14
N THR A 95 13.95 -0.74 -12.36
CA THR A 95 15.12 -0.82 -13.24
C THR A 95 15.77 0.55 -13.25
N SER A 96 17.05 0.62 -12.92
CA SER A 96 17.86 1.84 -12.95
C SER A 96 18.96 1.73 -14.01
N ARG A 97 19.38 2.88 -14.53
CA ARG A 97 20.56 3.00 -15.39
C ARG A 97 21.68 3.64 -14.57
N GLU A 98 22.75 2.88 -14.34
CA GLU A 98 23.99 3.40 -13.76
C GLU A 98 25.10 3.28 -14.79
N LYS A 99 25.68 4.43 -15.19
CA LYS A 99 26.60 4.53 -16.33
C LYS A 99 25.96 3.92 -17.59
N SER A 100 26.58 2.88 -18.16
CA SER A 100 26.12 2.18 -19.37
C SER A 100 25.44 0.83 -19.08
N GLN A 101 25.17 0.52 -17.80
CA GLN A 101 24.56 -0.74 -17.39
C GLN A 101 23.15 -0.52 -16.83
N LEU A 102 22.29 -1.51 -17.04
CA LEU A 102 20.96 -1.57 -16.45
C LEU A 102 21.01 -2.51 -15.24
N PHE A 103 20.47 -2.04 -14.12
CA PHE A 103 20.35 -2.80 -12.89
C PHE A 103 18.87 -2.94 -12.55
N GLU A 104 18.44 -4.13 -12.15
CA GLU A 104 17.11 -4.36 -11.62
C GLU A 104 17.20 -4.64 -10.13
N THR A 105 16.37 -3.94 -9.36
CA THR A 105 16.12 -4.25 -7.96
C THR A 105 14.70 -4.77 -7.82
N ARG A 106 14.54 -5.76 -6.96
CA ARG A 106 13.24 -6.36 -6.65
C ARG A 106 13.06 -6.43 -5.15
N ASN A 107 12.03 -5.77 -4.66
CA ASN A 107 11.60 -5.83 -3.27
C ASN A 107 10.30 -6.63 -3.17
N VAL A 108 10.32 -7.71 -2.39
CA VAL A 108 9.15 -8.57 -2.18
C VAL A 108 8.84 -8.61 -0.69
N ILE A 109 7.62 -8.22 -0.32
CA ILE A 109 7.09 -8.30 1.04
C ILE A 109 5.99 -9.35 1.05
N ARG A 110 6.09 -10.32 1.95
CA ARG A 110 5.02 -11.26 2.27
C ARG A 110 4.43 -10.88 3.61
N PHE A 111 3.17 -10.49 3.60
CA PHE A 111 2.47 -10.13 4.83
C PHE A 111 1.91 -11.40 5.45
N LYS A 112 2.24 -11.61 6.73
CA LYS A 112 1.87 -12.80 7.50
C LYS A 112 1.57 -12.37 8.93
N ASP A 113 0.89 -13.26 9.67
CA ASP A 113 0.71 -13.16 11.11
C ASP A 113 0.08 -11.84 11.56
N TYR A 114 -0.95 -11.38 10.83
CA TYR A 114 -1.70 -10.19 11.18
C TYR A 114 -2.32 -10.31 12.58
N GLN A 115 -2.16 -9.24 13.37
CA GLN A 115 -2.74 -9.11 14.70
C GLN A 115 -3.60 -7.85 14.76
N LYS A 116 -4.73 -7.93 15.46
CA LYS A 116 -5.57 -6.78 15.80
C LYS A 116 -5.34 -6.49 17.27
N TYR A 117 -4.70 -5.36 17.56
CA TYR A 117 -4.49 -4.88 18.92
C TYR A 117 -5.61 -3.90 19.28
N GLY A 118 -6.24 -4.11 20.43
CA GLY A 118 -7.26 -3.22 20.99
C GLY A 118 -6.96 -2.94 22.45
N THR A 119 -7.56 -1.89 22.98
CA THR A 119 -7.52 -1.55 24.40
C THR A 119 -8.95 -1.35 24.85
N GLU A 120 -9.31 -1.92 26.00
CA GLU A 120 -10.57 -1.61 26.66
C GLU A 120 -10.40 -0.32 27.45
N VAL A 121 -11.26 0.67 27.20
CA VAL A 121 -11.31 1.89 28.01
C VAL A 121 -12.44 1.71 29.01
N ILE A 122 -12.09 1.58 30.28
CA ILE A 122 -13.05 1.61 31.39
C ILE A 122 -13.04 3.05 31.92
N ILE A 123 -14.17 3.76 31.79
CA ILE A 123 -14.38 5.06 32.44
C ILE A 123 -15.06 4.76 33.76
N SER A 124 -14.38 5.00 34.87
CA SER A 124 -14.95 4.97 36.21
C SER A 124 -15.21 6.41 36.65
N ASP A 125 -16.46 6.73 37.00
CA ASP A 125 -16.80 7.97 37.68
C ASP A 125 -16.43 7.79 39.17
N ASP A 126 -15.38 8.47 39.63
CA ASP A 126 -15.09 8.59 41.07
C ASP A 126 -16.05 9.62 41.67
N ASP A 127 -17.30 9.21 41.91
CA ASP A 127 -18.22 9.94 42.77
C ASP A 127 -17.79 9.73 44.24
N GLU A 128 -16.68 10.34 44.65
CA GLU A 128 -16.42 10.55 46.07
C GLU A 128 -17.38 11.62 46.60
N GLU A 129 -18.43 11.21 47.32
CA GLU A 129 -19.19 12.10 48.18
C GLU A 129 -18.22 12.79 49.15
N VAL A 130 -17.95 14.08 48.93
CA VAL A 130 -17.26 14.94 49.89
C VAL A 130 -18.12 14.96 51.16
N LYS A 131 -17.71 14.18 52.17
CA LYS A 131 -18.30 14.31 53.51
C LYS A 131 -17.92 15.68 54.05
N GLU A 132 -18.90 16.56 54.17
CA GLU A 132 -18.76 17.79 54.96
C GLU A 132 -18.51 17.40 56.42
N ASP A 133 -17.29 17.64 56.91
CA ASP A 133 -17.02 17.65 58.35
C ASP A 133 -17.81 18.82 58.96
N LYS A 134 -18.82 18.48 59.77
CA LYS A 134 -19.52 19.45 60.61
C LYS A 134 -18.68 19.77 61.86
N PRO A 135 -18.67 21.04 62.30
CA PRO A 135 -17.73 21.59 63.28
C PRO A 135 -17.84 20.99 64.69
#